data_AF-A0AAD5Q8G1-F1
#
_entry.id   AF-A0AAD5Q8G1-F1
#
_cell.length_a   1.000
_cell.length_b   1.000
_cell.length_c   1.000
_cell.angle_alpha   90.00
_cell.angle_beta   90.00
_cell.angle_gamma   90.00
#
_symmetry.space_group_name_H-M   'P 1'
#
loop_
_entity.id
_entity.type
_entity.pdbx_description
1 polymer ?
#
loop_
_entity_poly.entity_id
_entity_poly.type
_entity_poly.pdbx_seq_one_letter_code
_entity_poly.pdbx_strand_id
1 'polypeptide(L)'
;MMLARSLLRSSLVTAKSSVAPGLAVNASALGGVAGFASAPEMHGTTILCVRKDNKVCIIGDGQVSLGHTVVKPNAKKVRRINENIVAGFAGSTADAYTLMERLESKLEEYPGQLTRACVELAKAWRTDKYLRRLEAILVVSDHKQSYTLTGNGDVVEPHDGIIGIGSGGTYALAAARALIDQPHLDAEQVARKAMVIAAEICVYTNNNFVVELIEDKAEKSE
;
A
#
# COMPACT_ATOMS: atom_id res chain seq x y z
N MET A 1 -0.25 25.89 73.31
CA MET A 1 1.06 26.57 73.18
C MET A 1 2.14 25.49 73.16
N MET A 2 2.92 25.43 72.07
CA MET A 2 4.38 25.18 71.98
C MET A 2 5.06 24.52 73.19
N LEU A 3 6.02 23.59 73.11
CA LEU A 3 6.82 22.98 72.04
C LEU A 3 7.69 21.94 72.79
N ALA A 4 7.67 20.64 72.45
CA ALA A 4 8.56 19.66 73.09
C ALA A 4 9.84 19.46 72.24
N ARG A 5 10.98 19.88 72.79
CA ARG A 5 12.33 19.65 72.25
C ARG A 5 12.88 18.32 72.77
N SER A 6 13.16 17.44 71.80
CA SER A 6 14.44 16.76 71.55
C SER A 6 15.19 16.02 72.68
N LEU A 7 15.55 14.77 72.32
CA LEU A 7 16.87 14.12 72.42
C LEU A 7 17.02 12.93 73.38
N LEU A 8 17.67 11.91 72.78
CA LEU A 8 18.54 10.88 73.36
C LEU A 8 17.89 9.69 74.07
N ARG A 9 17.77 8.58 73.31
CA ARG A 9 18.26 7.28 73.77
C ARG A 9 19.01 6.56 72.66
N SER A 10 20.31 6.39 72.88
CA SER A 10 21.13 5.35 72.29
C SER A 10 20.83 4.03 72.99
N SER A 11 20.81 2.93 72.24
CA SER A 11 21.54 1.69 72.55
C SER A 11 21.26 0.64 71.47
N LEU A 12 22.36 0.16 70.90
CA LEU A 12 22.42 -0.90 69.90
C LEU A 12 21.88 -2.22 70.45
N VAL A 13 21.18 -2.97 69.62
CA VAL A 13 21.34 -4.43 69.59
C VAL A 13 21.59 -4.86 68.15
N THR A 14 22.75 -5.49 67.99
CA THR A 14 23.33 -6.13 66.83
C THR A 14 22.51 -7.31 66.31
N ALA A 15 22.26 -7.34 65.01
CA ALA A 15 22.10 -8.58 64.26
C ALA A 15 23.01 -8.52 63.02
N LYS A 16 24.12 -9.25 63.09
CA LYS A 16 24.96 -9.58 61.94
C LYS A 16 24.17 -10.56 61.06
N SER A 17 23.92 -10.20 59.81
CA SER A 17 23.83 -11.18 58.73
C SER A 17 24.78 -10.77 57.62
N SER A 18 25.82 -11.57 57.46
CA SER A 18 26.77 -11.52 56.36
C SER A 18 26.04 -11.63 55.02
N VAL A 19 26.11 -10.58 54.21
CA VAL A 19 25.83 -10.65 52.78
C VAL A 19 27.10 -10.18 52.08
N ALA A 20 27.65 -11.05 51.23
CA ALA A 20 28.78 -10.77 50.37
C ALA A 20 28.56 -9.46 49.57
N PRO A 21 29.62 -8.78 49.10
CA PRO A 21 29.45 -7.67 48.17
C PRO A 21 28.99 -8.24 46.82
N GLY A 22 27.67 -8.44 46.70
CA GLY A 22 26.99 -8.74 45.46
C GLY A 22 26.95 -7.46 44.63
N LEU A 23 27.53 -7.56 43.43
CA LEU A 23 27.17 -6.83 42.22
C LEU A 23 26.53 -5.44 42.46
N ALA A 24 27.31 -4.39 42.26
CA ALA A 24 26.74 -3.11 41.87
C ALA A 24 25.94 -3.34 40.58
N VAL A 25 24.62 -3.52 40.71
CA VAL A 25 23.72 -3.54 39.56
C VAL A 25 23.70 -2.11 39.04
N ASN A 26 24.45 -1.90 37.97
CA ASN A 26 24.45 -0.67 37.21
C ASN A 26 22.99 -0.32 36.88
N ALA A 27 22.55 0.89 37.25
CA ALA A 27 21.22 1.40 36.90
C ALA A 27 21.00 1.61 35.39
N SER A 28 21.94 1.15 34.54
CA SER A 28 21.79 1.02 33.10
C SER A 28 21.11 -0.29 32.65
N ALA A 29 20.78 -1.20 33.58
CA ALA A 29 20.06 -2.46 33.27
C ALA A 29 18.53 -2.32 33.27
N LEU A 30 17.98 -1.14 33.57
CA LEU A 30 16.62 -0.79 33.21
C LEU A 30 16.70 -0.03 31.89
N GLY A 31 16.92 -0.80 30.81
CA GLY A 31 16.67 -0.33 29.46
C GLY A 31 15.26 0.24 29.45
N GLY A 32 15.18 1.56 29.35
CA GLY A 32 13.92 2.26 29.29
C GLY A 32 13.12 1.68 28.14
N VAL A 33 12.08 0.92 28.48
CA VAL A 33 10.91 0.71 27.63
C VAL A 33 10.19 2.06 27.53
N ALA A 34 10.85 3.03 26.91
CA ALA A 34 10.16 4.08 26.20
C ALA A 34 9.44 3.35 25.07
N GLY A 35 8.17 3.01 25.32
CA GLY A 35 7.29 2.45 24.31
C GLY A 35 7.33 3.38 23.10
N PHE A 36 8.01 2.94 22.05
CA PHE A 36 7.91 3.55 20.73
C PHE A 36 6.50 3.24 20.23
N ALA A 37 5.52 4.03 20.65
CA ALA A 37 4.29 4.16 19.88
C ALA A 37 4.70 4.85 18.58
N SER A 38 5.03 4.06 17.56
CA SER A 38 5.17 4.55 16.20
C SER A 38 3.89 5.29 15.83
N ALA A 39 4.01 6.44 15.17
CA ALA A 39 2.84 7.12 14.61
C ALA A 39 2.03 6.09 13.79
N PRO A 40 0.69 6.09 13.90
CA PRO A 40 -0.12 5.08 13.25
C PRO A 40 0.12 5.12 11.73
N GLU A 41 0.53 3.98 11.18
CA GLU A 41 0.83 3.83 9.76
C GLU A 41 -0.45 3.96 8.93
N MET A 42 -0.37 4.64 7.78
CA MET A 42 -1.49 4.75 6.87
C MET A 42 -1.50 3.55 5.93
N HIS A 43 -2.46 2.65 6.12
CA HIS A 43 -2.68 1.54 5.20
C HIS A 43 -3.65 1.96 4.10
N GLY A 44 -3.19 1.80 2.86
CA GLY A 44 -3.95 2.14 1.67
C GLY A 44 -4.88 1.02 1.21
N THR A 45 -5.61 1.30 0.14
CA THR A 45 -6.44 0.33 -0.57
C THR A 45 -5.56 -0.72 -1.25
N THR A 46 -6.18 -1.83 -1.63
CA THR A 46 -5.67 -2.88 -2.50
C THR A 46 -6.15 -2.64 -3.92
N ILE A 47 -5.23 -2.68 -4.88
CA ILE A 47 -5.52 -2.57 -6.31
C ILE A 47 -5.02 -3.84 -7.00
N LEU A 48 -5.83 -4.38 -7.89
CA LEU A 48 -5.50 -5.52 -8.72
C LEU A 48 -5.81 -5.20 -10.19
N CYS A 49 -4.82 -5.41 -11.07
CA CYS A 49 -5.00 -5.43 -12.51
C CYS A 49 -4.93 -6.89 -12.98
N VAL A 50 -5.92 -7.30 -13.77
CA VAL A 50 -5.96 -8.61 -14.42
C VAL A 50 -6.17 -8.39 -15.92
N ARG A 51 -5.22 -8.89 -16.71
CA ARG A 51 -5.37 -9.05 -18.15
C ARG A 51 -5.71 -10.50 -18.45
N LYS A 52 -6.79 -10.71 -19.19
CA LYS A 52 -7.17 -12.03 -19.69
C LYS A 52 -7.87 -11.88 -21.03
N ASP A 53 -7.44 -12.67 -22.01
CA ASP A 53 -7.91 -12.59 -23.39
C ASP A 53 -7.81 -11.13 -23.91
N ASN A 54 -8.90 -10.61 -24.46
CA ASN A 54 -8.99 -9.24 -24.98
C ASN A 54 -9.55 -8.24 -23.96
N LYS A 55 -9.52 -8.57 -22.66
CA LYS A 55 -10.06 -7.74 -21.59
C LYS A 55 -9.03 -7.45 -20.51
N VAL A 56 -9.09 -6.23 -20.00
CA VAL A 56 -8.34 -5.78 -18.83
C VAL A 56 -9.31 -5.27 -17.79
N CYS A 57 -9.15 -5.75 -16.56
CA CYS A 57 -9.87 -5.26 -15.41
C CYS A 57 -8.89 -4.68 -14.40
N ILE A 58 -9.04 -3.40 -14.05
CA ILE A 58 -8.45 -2.84 -12.84
C ILE A 58 -9.57 -2.72 -11.79
N ILE A 59 -9.37 -3.36 -10.65
CA ILE A 59 -10.27 -3.35 -9.50
C ILE A 59 -9.51 -2.82 -8.29
N GLY A 60 -10.20 -2.09 -7.42
CA GLY A 60 -9.65 -1.64 -6.15
C GLY A 60 -10.70 -1.63 -5.06
N ASP A 61 -10.30 -1.92 -3.83
CA ASP A 61 -11.19 -1.76 -2.67
C ASP A 61 -11.22 -0.29 -2.19
N GLY A 62 -12.07 -0.03 -1.20
CA GLY A 62 -12.32 1.31 -0.68
C GLY A 62 -11.67 1.60 0.67
N GLN A 63 -11.04 0.64 1.35
CA GLN A 63 -10.60 0.82 2.72
C GLN A 63 -9.31 1.66 2.80
N VAL A 64 -9.37 2.68 3.66
CA VAL A 64 -8.21 3.45 4.12
C VAL A 64 -8.20 3.37 5.63
N SER A 65 -7.11 2.86 6.19
CA SER A 65 -6.95 2.66 7.62
C SER A 65 -5.77 3.48 8.16
N LEU A 66 -5.93 4.02 9.36
CA LEU A 66 -4.87 4.68 10.11
C LEU A 66 -4.59 3.83 11.35
N GLY A 67 -3.51 3.05 11.30
CA GLY A 67 -3.30 1.93 12.21
C GLY A 67 -4.50 0.98 12.18
N HIS A 68 -5.13 0.76 13.33
CA HIS A 68 -6.25 -0.17 13.47
C HIS A 68 -7.64 0.46 13.22
N THR A 69 -7.69 1.75 12.87
CA THR A 69 -8.95 2.47 12.66
C THR A 69 -9.24 2.65 11.18
N VAL A 70 -10.42 2.22 10.73
CA VAL A 70 -10.90 2.54 9.37
C VAL A 70 -11.32 4.00 9.32
N VAL A 71 -10.57 4.81 8.55
CA VAL A 71 -10.84 6.24 8.38
C VAL A 71 -11.84 6.48 7.25
N LYS A 72 -11.75 5.70 6.17
CA LYS A 72 -12.66 5.79 5.03
C LYS A 72 -12.88 4.40 4.43
N PRO A 73 -14.13 3.93 4.29
CA PRO A 73 -14.41 2.60 3.74
C PRO A 73 -14.65 2.59 2.22
N ASN A 74 -14.67 3.75 1.57
CA ASN A 74 -15.11 3.91 0.17
C ASN A 74 -14.21 4.87 -0.65
N ALA A 75 -12.90 4.81 -0.47
CA ALA A 75 -11.97 5.49 -1.36
C ALA A 75 -12.11 4.97 -2.80
N LYS A 76 -11.89 5.87 -3.77
CA LYS A 76 -11.91 5.53 -5.20
C LYS A 76 -10.54 5.83 -5.79
N LYS A 77 -9.70 4.80 -5.87
CA LYS A 77 -8.30 4.88 -6.33
C LYS A 77 -8.04 4.17 -7.65
N VAL A 78 -9.10 3.70 -8.30
CA VAL A 78 -9.11 3.25 -9.70
C VAL A 78 -9.83 4.30 -10.53
N ARG A 79 -9.26 4.66 -11.68
CA ARG A 79 -9.78 5.68 -12.58
C ARG A 79 -9.45 5.39 -14.02
N ARG A 80 -10.34 5.83 -14.90
CA ARG A 80 -10.07 5.97 -16.31
C ARG A 80 -9.34 7.29 -16.58
N ILE A 81 -8.22 7.23 -17.30
CA ILE A 81 -7.49 8.42 -17.75
C ILE A 81 -8.12 8.92 -19.05
N ASN A 82 -8.29 8.02 -20.02
CA ASN A 82 -8.99 8.29 -21.28
C ASN A 82 -9.72 7.03 -21.75
N GLU A 83 -10.35 7.06 -22.92
CA GLU A 83 -11.16 5.93 -23.43
C GLU A 83 -10.42 4.59 -23.41
N ASN A 84 -9.10 4.60 -23.62
CA ASN A 84 -8.27 3.41 -23.84
C ASN A 84 -7.31 3.10 -22.69
N ILE A 85 -7.28 3.91 -21.62
CA ILE A 85 -6.30 3.79 -20.54
C ILE A 85 -6.99 3.90 -19.19
N VAL A 86 -6.72 2.91 -18.34
CA VAL A 86 -7.15 2.86 -16.94
C VAL A 86 -5.93 2.80 -16.04
N ALA A 87 -6.05 3.41 -14.87
CA ALA A 87 -5.01 3.42 -13.86
C ALA A 87 -5.59 3.18 -12.47
N GLY A 88 -4.77 2.63 -11.60
CA GLY A 88 -5.03 2.50 -10.18
C GLY A 88 -3.79 2.83 -9.37
N PHE A 89 -3.96 3.26 -8.12
CA PHE A 89 -2.82 3.62 -7.28
C PHE A 89 -2.99 3.15 -5.83
N ALA A 90 -1.87 2.84 -5.20
CA ALA A 90 -1.74 2.70 -3.75
C ALA A 90 -0.88 3.84 -3.21
N GLY A 91 -1.22 4.38 -2.03
CA GLY A 91 -0.56 5.54 -1.42
C GLY A 91 -1.46 6.76 -1.25
N SER A 92 -0.86 7.94 -1.04
CA SER A 92 -1.56 9.21 -0.83
C SER A 92 -2.42 9.59 -2.03
N THR A 93 -3.64 10.06 -1.75
CA THR A 93 -4.58 10.51 -2.79
C THR A 93 -4.06 11.73 -3.54
N ALA A 94 -3.42 12.68 -2.85
CA ALA A 94 -2.91 13.90 -3.46
C ALA A 94 -1.77 13.59 -4.44
N ASP A 95 -0.82 12.78 -3.99
CA ASP A 95 0.33 12.31 -4.77
C ASP A 95 -0.14 11.63 -6.06
N ALA A 96 -1.16 10.78 -5.95
CA ALA A 96 -1.70 10.07 -7.09
C ALA A 96 -2.38 10.97 -8.12
N TYR A 97 -3.12 12.00 -7.68
CA TYR A 97 -3.68 12.98 -8.62
C TYR A 97 -2.57 13.69 -9.39
N THR A 98 -1.53 14.14 -8.69
CA THR A 98 -0.37 14.77 -9.35
C THR A 98 0.31 13.82 -10.35
N LEU A 99 0.46 12.54 -10.01
CA LEU A 99 1.06 11.55 -10.91
C LEU A 99 0.17 11.23 -12.11
N MET A 100 -1.15 11.14 -11.93
CA MET A 100 -2.10 10.92 -13.01
C MET A 100 -2.15 12.10 -13.98
N GLU A 101 -2.18 13.34 -13.47
CA GLU A 101 -2.11 14.56 -14.31
C GLU A 101 -0.82 14.59 -15.14
N ARG A 102 0.32 14.26 -14.53
CA ARG A 102 1.60 14.17 -15.25
C ARG A 102 1.62 13.03 -16.28
N LEU A 103 1.00 11.89 -15.97
CA LEU A 103 0.86 10.78 -16.90
C LEU A 103 0.01 11.19 -18.11
N GLU A 104 -1.11 11.87 -17.87
CA GLU A 104 -1.99 12.38 -18.92
C GLU A 104 -1.22 13.32 -19.85
N SER A 105 -0.45 14.28 -19.32
CA SER A 105 0.42 15.13 -20.14
C SER A 105 1.43 14.33 -20.97
N LYS A 106 1.99 13.22 -20.44
CA LYS A 106 2.88 12.34 -21.22
C LYS A 106 2.17 11.53 -22.28
N LEU A 107 0.91 11.17 -22.07
CA LEU A 107 0.09 10.50 -23.07
C LEU A 107 -0.33 11.44 -24.20
N GLU A 108 -0.54 12.72 -23.91
CA GLU A 108 -0.75 13.77 -24.92
C GLU A 108 0.52 14.03 -25.75
N GLU A 109 1.69 14.04 -25.11
CA GLU A 109 2.99 14.20 -25.78
C GLU A 109 3.33 12.99 -26.67
N TYR A 110 2.90 11.78 -26.26
CA TYR A 110 3.17 10.52 -26.96
C TYR A 110 1.89 9.71 -27.23
N PRO A 111 1.02 10.15 -28.15
CA PRO A 111 -0.25 9.48 -28.41
C PRO A 111 -0.07 8.02 -28.83
N GLY A 112 -0.83 7.13 -28.21
CA GLY A 112 -0.83 5.68 -28.50
C GLY A 112 0.43 4.92 -28.04
N GLN A 113 1.35 5.57 -27.33
CA GLN A 113 2.60 4.96 -26.87
C GLN A 113 2.63 4.89 -25.33
N LEU A 114 1.80 4.02 -24.73
CA LEU A 114 1.72 3.87 -23.27
C LEU A 114 3.09 3.59 -22.65
N THR A 115 3.85 2.65 -23.21
CA THR A 115 5.20 2.30 -22.72
C THR A 115 6.11 3.52 -22.65
N ARG A 116 6.10 4.37 -23.69
CA ARG A 116 6.92 5.57 -23.74
C ARG A 116 6.47 6.60 -22.71
N ALA A 117 5.16 6.84 -22.60
CA ALA A 117 4.61 7.76 -21.60
C ALA A 117 4.97 7.31 -20.17
N CYS A 118 4.88 6.02 -19.86
CA CYS A 118 5.28 5.46 -18.58
C CYS A 118 6.77 5.64 -18.29
N VAL A 119 7.64 5.38 -19.27
CA VAL A 119 9.10 5.57 -19.13
C VAL A 119 9.45 7.05 -18.90
N GLU A 120 8.84 7.96 -19.64
CA GLU A 120 9.10 9.40 -19.48
C GLU A 120 8.56 9.94 -18.14
N LEU A 121 7.41 9.44 -17.67
CA LEU A 121 6.93 9.73 -16.33
C LEU A 121 7.89 9.20 -15.26
N ALA A 122 8.34 7.96 -15.36
CA ALA A 122 9.25 7.35 -14.39
C ALA A 122 10.59 8.11 -14.29
N LYS A 123 11.14 8.56 -15.44
CA LYS A 123 12.31 9.45 -15.48
C LYS A 123 12.05 10.77 -14.76
N ALA A 124 10.91 11.43 -15.05
CA ALA A 124 10.54 12.68 -14.40
C ALA A 124 10.30 12.51 -12.90
N TRP A 125 9.69 11.40 -12.49
CA TRP A 125 9.41 11.06 -11.09
C TRP A 125 10.71 10.88 -10.30
N ARG A 126 11.67 10.11 -10.83
CA ARG A 126 12.96 9.87 -10.16
C ARG A 126 13.83 11.13 -10.05
N THR A 127 13.75 12.03 -11.01
CA THR A 127 14.62 13.22 -11.09
C THR A 127 14.06 14.43 -10.34
N ASP A 128 12.73 14.57 -10.27
CA ASP A 128 12.07 15.67 -9.58
C ASP A 128 12.24 15.54 -8.05
N LYS A 129 12.75 16.60 -7.43
CA LYS A 129 13.07 16.66 -5.99
C LYS A 129 11.85 16.38 -5.11
N TYR A 130 10.66 16.77 -5.55
CA TYR A 130 9.41 16.60 -4.83
C TYR A 130 8.79 15.23 -5.11
N LEU A 131 8.72 14.82 -6.38
CA LEU A 131 8.06 13.57 -6.74
C LEU A 131 8.76 12.33 -6.17
N ARG A 132 10.09 12.30 -6.10
CA ARG A 132 10.82 11.13 -5.57
C ARG A 132 10.55 10.80 -4.10
N ARG A 133 9.86 11.69 -3.38
CA ARG A 133 9.45 11.50 -1.97
C ARG A 133 8.04 10.90 -1.86
N LEU A 134 7.31 10.82 -2.96
CA LEU A 134 5.99 10.20 -2.97
C LEU A 134 6.15 8.70 -2.83
N GLU A 135 5.43 8.11 -1.89
CA GLU A 135 5.45 6.67 -1.62
C GLU A 135 4.42 5.91 -2.47
N ALA A 136 3.77 6.62 -3.40
CA ALA A 136 2.74 6.04 -4.24
C ALA A 136 3.31 5.02 -5.23
N ILE A 137 2.52 3.98 -5.51
CA ILE A 137 2.76 3.02 -6.59
C ILE A 137 1.58 3.12 -7.55
N LEU A 138 1.86 3.21 -8.84
CA LEU A 138 0.86 3.34 -9.89
C LEU A 138 0.79 2.05 -10.72
N VAL A 139 -0.42 1.62 -11.03
CA VAL A 139 -0.73 0.60 -12.03
C VAL A 139 -1.42 1.29 -13.19
N VAL A 140 -0.96 1.06 -14.41
CA VAL A 140 -1.55 1.64 -15.62
C VAL A 140 -1.69 0.56 -16.66
N SER A 141 -2.80 0.54 -17.39
CA SER A 141 -3.01 -0.41 -18.47
C SER A 141 -3.76 0.22 -19.63
N ASP A 142 -3.37 -0.16 -20.84
CA ASP A 142 -4.19 -0.04 -22.05
C ASP A 142 -4.70 -1.43 -22.48
N HIS A 143 -5.20 -1.57 -23.70
CA HIS A 143 -5.65 -2.85 -24.27
C HIS A 143 -4.50 -3.80 -24.61
N LYS A 144 -3.24 -3.35 -24.70
CA LYS A 144 -2.07 -4.16 -25.10
C LYS A 144 -1.18 -4.55 -23.93
N GLN A 145 -0.82 -3.59 -23.08
CA GLN A 145 0.22 -3.71 -22.07
C GLN A 145 -0.24 -3.13 -20.72
N SER A 146 0.38 -3.60 -19.65
CA SER A 146 0.08 -3.20 -18.27
C SER A 146 1.39 -2.96 -17.51
N TYR A 147 1.48 -1.86 -16.78
CA TYR A 147 2.72 -1.44 -16.11
C TYR A 147 2.50 -1.10 -14.65
N THR A 148 3.50 -1.44 -13.82
CA THR A 148 3.69 -0.88 -12.49
C THR A 148 4.76 0.20 -12.55
N LEU A 149 4.50 1.36 -11.95
CA LEU A 149 5.44 2.47 -11.84
C LEU A 149 5.68 2.83 -10.37
N THR A 150 6.94 3.14 -10.05
CA THR A 150 7.38 3.51 -8.70
C THR A 150 8.15 4.83 -8.70
N GLY A 151 8.24 5.48 -7.54
CA GLY A 151 9.07 6.68 -7.34
C GLY A 151 10.58 6.47 -7.52
N ASN A 152 11.03 5.21 -7.56
CA ASN A 152 12.42 4.88 -7.89
C ASN A 152 12.70 4.95 -9.39
N GLY A 153 11.68 5.19 -10.21
CA GLY A 153 11.79 5.22 -11.67
C GLY A 153 11.72 3.84 -12.31
N ASP A 154 11.19 2.84 -11.60
CA ASP A 154 10.95 1.52 -12.17
C ASP A 154 9.70 1.53 -13.05
N VAL A 155 9.77 0.86 -14.20
CA VAL A 155 8.63 0.58 -15.07
C VAL A 155 8.63 -0.92 -15.34
N VAL A 156 7.65 -1.62 -14.77
CA VAL A 156 7.65 -3.09 -14.73
C VAL A 156 6.37 -3.63 -15.37
N GLU A 157 6.54 -4.42 -16.41
CA GLU A 157 5.47 -5.21 -17.02
C GLU A 157 5.46 -6.63 -16.43
N PRO A 158 4.31 -7.13 -15.95
CA PRO A 158 4.22 -8.51 -15.47
C PRO A 158 4.22 -9.49 -16.66
N HIS A 159 4.91 -10.61 -16.51
CA HIS A 159 4.94 -11.67 -17.52
C HIS A 159 3.59 -12.40 -17.67
N ASP A 160 2.77 -12.40 -16.63
CA ASP A 160 1.48 -13.09 -16.54
C ASP A 160 0.27 -12.15 -16.71
N GLY A 161 0.51 -10.86 -16.94
CA GLY A 161 -0.57 -9.87 -17.10
C GLY A 161 -1.32 -9.52 -15.80
N ILE A 162 -0.79 -9.89 -14.63
CA ILE A 162 -1.45 -9.64 -13.33
C ILE A 162 -0.57 -8.76 -12.45
N ILE A 163 -1.16 -7.69 -11.90
CA ILE A 163 -0.47 -6.75 -10.99
C ILE A 163 -1.30 -6.59 -9.74
N GLY A 164 -0.74 -6.86 -8.57
CA GLY A 164 -1.36 -6.56 -7.28
C GLY A 164 -0.51 -5.58 -6.48
N ILE A 165 -1.10 -4.47 -6.05
CA ILE A 165 -0.44 -3.46 -5.19
C ILE A 165 -1.31 -3.09 -3.98
N GLY A 166 -0.71 -2.43 -3.00
CA GLY A 166 -1.39 -1.99 -1.78
C GLY A 166 -1.44 -3.07 -0.69
N SER A 167 -2.20 -2.80 0.37
CA SER A 167 -2.15 -3.55 1.63
C SER A 167 -2.42 -5.05 1.48
N GLY A 168 -3.36 -5.41 0.60
CA GLY A 168 -3.72 -6.79 0.28
C GLY A 168 -3.27 -7.25 -1.11
N GLY A 169 -2.38 -6.50 -1.77
CA GLY A 169 -2.00 -6.72 -3.17
C GLY A 169 -1.43 -8.11 -3.44
N THR A 170 -0.65 -8.66 -2.52
CA THR A 170 -0.06 -10.01 -2.65
C THR A 170 -1.09 -11.12 -2.54
N TYR A 171 -2.11 -10.97 -1.67
CA TYR A 171 -3.21 -11.93 -1.55
C TYR A 171 -4.06 -11.93 -2.82
N ALA A 172 -4.41 -10.73 -3.31
CA ALA A 172 -5.16 -10.56 -4.55
C ALA A 172 -4.39 -11.13 -5.75
N LEU A 173 -3.09 -10.85 -5.85
CA LEU A 173 -2.21 -11.38 -6.90
C LEU A 173 -2.16 -12.91 -6.90
N ALA A 174 -1.95 -13.51 -5.72
CA ALA A 174 -1.89 -14.96 -5.59
C ALA A 174 -3.23 -15.63 -5.97
N ALA A 175 -4.34 -15.06 -5.50
CA ALA A 175 -5.68 -15.56 -5.84
C ALA A 175 -5.99 -15.42 -7.33
N ALA A 176 -5.65 -14.27 -7.94
CA ALA A 176 -5.86 -14.05 -9.37
C ALA A 176 -5.05 -15.03 -10.22
N ARG A 177 -3.78 -15.27 -9.88
CA ARG A 177 -2.92 -16.28 -10.53
C ARG A 177 -3.50 -17.68 -10.47
N ALA A 178 -4.08 -18.06 -9.33
CA ALA A 178 -4.72 -19.37 -9.20
C ALA A 178 -6.02 -19.50 -10.02
N LEU A 179 -6.67 -18.37 -10.32
CA LEU A 179 -7.95 -18.31 -11.03
C LEU A 179 -7.82 -18.03 -12.53
N ILE A 180 -6.66 -17.58 -13.01
CA ILE A 180 -6.50 -17.05 -14.37
C ILE A 180 -6.78 -18.10 -15.45
N ASP A 181 -6.37 -19.35 -15.22
CA ASP A 181 -6.52 -20.46 -16.17
C ASP A 181 -7.93 -21.07 -16.18
N GLN A 182 -8.86 -20.57 -15.36
CA GLN A 182 -10.24 -21.08 -15.32
C GLN A 182 -10.98 -20.66 -16.60
N PRO A 183 -11.42 -21.61 -17.45
CA PRO A 183 -11.92 -21.29 -18.80
C PRO A 183 -13.25 -20.53 -18.80
N HIS A 184 -13.99 -20.54 -17.69
CA HIS A 184 -15.32 -19.91 -17.58
C HIS A 184 -15.28 -18.51 -16.94
N LEU A 185 -14.09 -18.01 -16.60
CA LEU A 185 -13.93 -16.72 -15.92
C LEU A 185 -13.29 -15.70 -16.86
N ASP A 186 -13.94 -14.57 -17.09
CA ASP A 186 -13.32 -13.43 -17.76
C ASP A 186 -12.42 -12.62 -16.80
N ALA A 187 -11.75 -11.59 -17.33
CA ALA A 187 -10.84 -10.75 -16.56
C ALA A 187 -11.52 -10.10 -15.33
N GLU A 188 -12.77 -9.64 -15.45
CA GLU A 188 -13.50 -9.02 -14.35
C GLU A 188 -13.87 -10.05 -13.29
N GLN A 189 -14.36 -11.22 -13.70
CA GLN A 189 -14.74 -12.31 -12.80
C GLN A 189 -13.54 -12.84 -12.02
N VAL A 190 -12.38 -13.01 -12.66
CA VAL A 190 -11.13 -13.35 -11.99
C VAL A 190 -10.77 -12.27 -10.97
N ALA A 191 -10.76 -11.00 -11.39
CA ALA A 191 -10.38 -9.88 -10.53
C ALA A 191 -11.28 -9.73 -9.30
N ARG A 192 -12.61 -9.82 -9.48
CA ARG A 192 -13.58 -9.76 -8.38
C ARG A 192 -13.42 -10.91 -7.40
N LYS A 193 -13.31 -12.14 -7.87
CA LYS A 193 -13.11 -13.31 -6.99
C LYS A 193 -11.81 -13.22 -6.21
N ALA A 194 -10.73 -12.80 -6.86
CA ALA A 194 -9.44 -12.59 -6.22
C ALA A 194 -9.48 -11.50 -5.14
N MET A 195 -10.17 -10.40 -5.40
CA MET A 195 -10.35 -9.31 -4.43
C MET A 195 -11.22 -9.70 -3.23
N VAL A 196 -12.25 -10.53 -3.42
CA VAL A 196 -13.03 -11.11 -2.31
C VAL A 196 -12.13 -11.94 -1.41
N ILE A 197 -11.31 -12.83 -1.98
CA ILE A 197 -10.35 -13.63 -1.20
C ILE A 197 -9.37 -12.72 -0.44
N ALA A 198 -8.88 -11.64 -1.08
CA ALA A 198 -8.00 -10.69 -0.42
C ALA A 198 -8.70 -9.98 0.76
N ALA A 199 -9.98 -9.62 0.63
CA ALA A 199 -10.76 -8.98 1.70
C ALA A 199 -11.10 -9.92 2.86
N GLU A 200 -11.17 -11.23 2.62
CA GLU A 200 -11.37 -12.23 3.69
C GLU A 200 -10.10 -12.48 4.50
N ILE A 201 -8.92 -12.23 3.92
CA ILE A 201 -7.61 -12.49 4.55
C ILE A 201 -6.99 -11.22 5.12
N CYS A 202 -7.00 -10.12 4.37
CA CYS A 202 -6.32 -8.88 4.72
C CYS A 202 -7.24 -7.94 5.51
N VAL A 203 -6.90 -7.68 6.77
CA VAL A 203 -7.63 -6.74 7.65
C VAL A 203 -7.71 -5.30 7.12
N TYR A 204 -6.90 -4.95 6.12
CA TYR A 204 -6.84 -3.63 5.50
C TYR A 204 -7.52 -3.57 4.12
N THR A 205 -8.22 -4.64 3.71
CA THR A 205 -8.95 -4.71 2.43
C THR A 205 -10.41 -5.03 2.71
N ASN A 206 -11.36 -4.33 2.10
CA ASN A 206 -12.79 -4.60 2.25
C ASN A 206 -13.47 -5.05 0.95
N ASN A 207 -14.78 -5.35 1.04
CA ASN A 207 -15.61 -5.78 -0.08
C ASN A 207 -16.25 -4.64 -0.89
N ASN A 208 -15.80 -3.40 -0.70
CA ASN A 208 -16.35 -2.23 -1.42
C ASN A 208 -15.48 -1.92 -2.64
N PHE A 209 -15.80 -2.57 -3.76
CA PHE A 209 -14.96 -2.54 -4.94
C PHE A 209 -15.37 -1.45 -5.95
N VAL A 210 -14.37 -0.82 -6.54
CA VAL A 210 -14.46 0.01 -7.75
C VAL A 210 -13.78 -0.73 -8.88
N VAL A 211 -14.40 -0.78 -10.05
CA VAL A 211 -13.92 -1.54 -11.21
C VAL A 211 -13.89 -0.63 -12.44
N GLU A 212 -12.81 -0.72 -13.21
CA GLU A 212 -12.67 -0.14 -14.53
C GLU A 212 -12.23 -1.22 -15.53
N LEU A 213 -12.87 -1.24 -16.70
CA LEU A 213 -12.66 -2.25 -17.73
C LEU A 213 -12.16 -1.63 -19.03
N ILE A 214 -11.20 -2.27 -19.67
CA ILE A 214 -10.87 -2.01 -21.07
C ILE A 214 -11.15 -3.30 -21.84
N GLU A 215 -11.88 -3.17 -22.93
CA GLU A 215 -12.06 -4.24 -23.91
C GLU A 215 -11.36 -3.81 -25.19
N ASP A 216 -10.57 -4.71 -25.78
CA ASP A 216 -10.02 -4.47 -27.10
C ASP A 216 -11.16 -4.50 -28.12
N LYS A 217 -11.43 -3.36 -28.74
CA LYS A 217 -12.36 -3.24 -29.86
C LYS A 217 -11.64 -3.75 -31.12
N ALA A 218 -11.34 -5.04 -31.16
CA ALA A 218 -11.02 -5.67 -32.44
C ALA A 218 -12.20 -5.40 -33.39
N GLU A 219 -11.91 -4.79 -34.54
CA GLU A 219 -12.87 -4.45 -35.58
C GLU A 219 -13.86 -5.60 -35.77
N LYS A 220 -15.16 -5.31 -35.59
CA LYS A 220 -16.22 -6.16 -36.13
C LYS A 220 -16.01 -6.16 -37.64
N SER A 221 -15.29 -7.16 -38.13
CA SER A 221 -15.24 -7.50 -39.54
C SER A 221 -16.58 -8.15 -39.88
N GLU A 222 -17.52 -7.32 -40.33
CA GLU A 222 -18.65 -7.76 -41.15
C GLU A 222 -18.22 -7.85 -42.63
#